data_AF-A0ABD2BJP7-F1
#
_entry.id   AF-A0ABD2BJP7-F1
#
_cell.length_a   1.000
_cell.length_b   1.000
_cell.length_c   1.000
_cell.angle_alpha   90.00
_cell.angle_beta   90.00
_cell.angle_gamma   90.00
#
_symmetry.space_group_name_H-M   'P 1'
#
loop_
_entity.id
_entity.type
_entity.pdbx_description
1 polymer ?
#
loop_
_entity_poly.entity_id
_entity_poly.type
_entity_poly.pdbx_seq_one_letter_code
_entity_poly.pdbx_strand_id
1 'polypeptide(L)'
;MDLEIVALPINIENLSPRMDLEIFTLPEDFENLSPRMDLEIFTLPEDFENLSPRMDLEIFTLPEDFENLSPRMDLEIFGFPEDFENLSPRMDLEIFALPED
;
A
#
# COMPACT_ATOMS: atom_id res chain seq x y z
N MET A 1 4.89 18.62 -6.21
CA MET A 1 5.39 18.30 -7.58
C MET A 1 5.30 16.82 -7.57
N ASP A 2 4.17 16.35 -8.04
CA ASP A 2 3.70 15.02 -7.69
C ASP A 2 4.11 14.15 -8.86
N LEU A 3 4.74 13.03 -8.55
CA LEU A 3 5.30 12.15 -9.56
C LEU A 3 4.34 10.98 -9.75
N GLU A 4 3.84 10.83 -10.97
CA GLU A 4 2.98 9.72 -11.35
C GLU A 4 3.83 8.63 -12.02
N ILE A 5 3.76 7.41 -11.49
CA ILE A 5 4.48 6.23 -12.00
C ILE A 5 3.47 5.13 -12.34
N VAL A 6 3.36 4.80 -13.63
CA VAL A 6 2.48 3.72 -14.10
C VAL A 6 2.92 2.35 -13.56
N ALA A 7 4.23 2.07 -13.61
CA ALA A 7 4.78 0.83 -13.06
C ALA A 7 6.26 1.04 -12.71
N LEU A 8 6.69 0.46 -11.59
CA LEU A 8 8.11 0.40 -11.26
C LEU A 8 8.81 -0.72 -12.04
N PRO A 9 10.14 -0.60 -12.28
CA PRO A 9 10.95 -1.70 -12.78
C PRO A 9 10.84 -2.96 -11.90
N ILE A 10 10.87 -4.12 -12.55
CA ILE A 10 10.57 -5.44 -11.94
C ILE A 10 11.53 -5.78 -10.76
N ASN A 11 12.76 -5.28 -10.77
CA ASN A 11 13.78 -5.62 -9.77
C ASN A 11 13.96 -4.54 -8.67
N ILE A 12 12.88 -3.88 -8.26
CA ILE A 12 12.93 -2.98 -7.10
C ILE A 12 12.35 -3.73 -5.90
N GLU A 13 13.20 -4.02 -4.92
CA GLU A 13 12.78 -4.66 -3.66
C GLU A 13 12.36 -3.64 -2.59
N ASN A 14 12.79 -2.38 -2.74
CA ASN A 14 12.63 -1.34 -1.73
C ASN A 14 12.40 0.05 -2.37
N LEU A 15 11.40 0.79 -1.87
CA LEU A 15 11.10 2.15 -2.31
C LEU A 15 11.05 3.13 -1.13
N SER A 16 11.65 4.31 -1.31
CA SER A 16 11.65 5.41 -0.33
C SER A 16 11.61 6.77 -1.04
N PRO A 17 10.42 7.20 -1.51
CA PRO A 17 10.28 8.47 -2.21
C PRO A 17 10.63 9.67 -1.31
N ARG A 18 11.08 10.76 -1.94
CA ARG A 18 11.40 12.05 -1.29
C ARG A 18 10.43 13.19 -1.64
N MET A 19 9.40 12.86 -2.40
CA MET A 19 8.29 13.73 -2.81
C MET A 19 7.05 12.84 -2.93
N ASP A 20 5.88 13.47 -2.93
CA ASP A 20 4.61 12.77 -3.06
C ASP A 20 4.57 12.00 -4.38
N LEU A 21 4.07 10.77 -4.31
CA LEU A 21 4.19 9.80 -5.39
C LEU A 21 2.86 9.06 -5.55
N GLU A 22 2.45 8.90 -6.79
CA GLU A 22 1.30 8.08 -7.18
C GLU A 22 1.82 6.90 -8.01
N ILE A 23 1.50 5.67 -7.59
CA ILE A 23 1.94 4.44 -8.25
C ILE A 23 0.73 3.60 -8.64
N PHE A 24 0.61 3.27 -9.92
CA PHE A 24 -0.48 2.43 -10.38
C PHE A 24 -0.30 0.97 -9.96
N THR A 25 0.92 0.43 -10.10
CA THR A 25 1.19 -0.97 -9.76
C THR A 25 2.63 -1.15 -9.29
N LEU A 26 2.80 -1.86 -8.16
CA LEU A 26 4.10 -2.32 -7.70
C LEU A 26 4.50 -3.65 -8.39
N PRO A 27 5.80 -3.96 -8.53
CA PRO A 27 6.28 -5.22 -9.09
C PRO A 27 5.90 -6.44 -8.24
N GLU A 28 5.70 -7.61 -8.87
CA GLU A 28 5.39 -8.89 -8.20
C GLU A 28 6.33 -9.21 -7.02
N ASP A 29 7.65 -9.08 -7.23
CA ASP A 29 8.66 -9.41 -6.21
C ASP A 29 8.93 -8.26 -5.20
N PHE A 30 8.03 -7.30 -5.06
CA PHE A 30 8.26 -6.12 -4.21
C PHE A 30 8.01 -6.48 -2.74
N GLU A 31 9.03 -6.54 -1.91
CA GLU A 31 8.86 -7.05 -0.53
C GLU A 31 8.58 -5.96 0.51
N ASN A 32 9.08 -4.72 0.33
CA ASN A 32 9.14 -3.75 1.41
C ASN A 32 8.90 -2.30 0.98
N LEU A 33 7.86 -1.68 1.55
CA LEU A 33 7.48 -0.29 1.30
C LEU A 33 7.64 0.59 2.56
N SER A 34 8.42 1.66 2.48
CA SER A 34 8.57 2.63 3.58
C SER A 34 8.64 4.07 3.09
N PRO A 35 7.49 4.67 2.75
CA PRO A 35 7.43 6.06 2.30
C PRO A 35 7.78 7.02 3.44
N ARG A 36 8.34 8.17 3.06
CA ARG A 36 8.66 9.29 3.96
C ARG A 36 7.85 10.56 3.66
N MET A 37 6.93 10.45 2.71
CA MET A 37 5.98 11.46 2.22
C MET A 37 4.69 10.71 1.83
N ASP A 38 3.67 11.46 1.43
CA ASP A 38 2.39 10.90 1.05
C ASP A 38 2.55 10.03 -0.20
N LEU A 39 1.88 8.88 -0.21
CA LEU A 39 1.97 7.89 -1.26
C LEU A 39 0.57 7.38 -1.57
N GLU A 40 0.25 7.29 -2.85
CA GLU A 40 -0.99 6.69 -3.34
C GLU A 40 -0.65 5.48 -4.20
N ILE A 41 -1.29 4.34 -3.94
CA ILE A 41 -1.03 3.08 -4.62
C ILE A 41 -2.34 2.46 -5.08
N PHE A 42 -2.48 2.22 -6.38
CA PHE A 42 -3.70 1.60 -6.90
C PHE A 42 -3.75 0.10 -6.62
N THR A 43 -2.63 -0.61 -6.81
CA THR A 43 -2.62 -2.06 -6.64
C THR A 43 -1.30 -2.55 -6.06
N LEU A 44 -1.39 -3.28 -4.95
CA LEU A 44 -0.27 -4.05 -4.40
C LEU A 44 -0.18 -5.42 -5.11
N PRO A 45 1.02 -6.03 -5.17
CA PRO A 45 1.19 -7.35 -5.77
C PRO A 45 0.54 -8.45 -4.94
N GLU A 46 0.21 -9.59 -5.57
CA GLU A 46 -0.47 -10.73 -4.91
C GLU A 46 0.30 -11.25 -3.70
N ASP A 47 1.62 -11.41 -3.81
CA ASP A 47 2.48 -11.95 -2.75
C ASP A 47 3.03 -10.87 -1.79
N PHE A 48 2.39 -9.70 -1.70
CA PHE A 48 2.87 -8.64 -0.82
C PHE A 48 2.61 -9.00 0.64
N GLU A 49 3.64 -9.11 1.47
CA GLU A 49 3.44 -9.60 2.84
C GLU A 49 3.35 -8.48 3.89
N ASN A 50 4.06 -7.37 3.68
CA ASN A 50 4.36 -6.43 4.77
C ASN A 50 4.27 -4.95 4.37
N LEU A 51 3.37 -4.22 5.04
CA LEU A 51 3.21 -2.79 4.84
C LEU A 51 3.37 -1.98 6.15
N SER A 52 4.33 -1.05 6.16
CA SER A 52 4.54 -0.15 7.31
C SER A 52 4.85 1.29 6.88
N PRO A 53 3.82 2.07 6.48
CA PRO A 53 3.98 3.47 6.16
C PRO A 53 4.30 4.28 7.41
N ARG A 54 5.08 5.34 7.20
CA ARG A 54 5.45 6.32 8.23
C ARG A 54 4.83 7.71 8.00
N MET A 55 3.98 7.82 6.98
CA MET A 55 3.20 8.99 6.55
C MET A 55 1.87 8.50 5.99
N ASP A 56 1.01 9.41 5.57
CA ASP A 56 -0.30 9.11 5.03
C ASP A 56 -0.15 8.27 3.75
N LEU A 57 -0.93 7.20 3.66
CA LEU A 57 -0.90 6.24 2.56
C LEU A 57 -2.33 5.95 2.14
N GLU A 58 -2.58 6.01 0.83
CA GLU A 58 -3.86 5.60 0.25
C GLU A 58 -3.62 4.38 -0.65
N ILE A 59 -4.44 3.34 -0.48
CA ILE A 59 -4.33 2.08 -1.23
C ILE A 59 -5.68 1.71 -1.81
N PHE A 60 -5.77 1.54 -3.13
CA PHE A 60 -7.03 1.11 -3.72
C PHE A 60 -7.28 -0.37 -3.57
N THR A 61 -6.29 -1.24 -3.63
CA THR A 61 -6.56 -2.68 -3.52
C THR A 61 -5.41 -3.41 -2.85
N LEU A 62 -5.73 -4.09 -1.75
CA LEU A 62 -4.87 -5.08 -1.10
C LEU A 62 -5.06 -6.45 -1.78
N PRO A 63 -4.02 -7.29 -1.86
CA PRO A 63 -4.14 -8.65 -2.36
C PRO A 63 -4.95 -9.53 -1.39
N GLU A 64 -5.51 -10.63 -1.91
CA GLU A 64 -6.34 -11.56 -1.13
C GLU A 64 -5.59 -12.15 0.07
N ASP A 65 -4.33 -12.52 -0.11
CA ASP A 65 -3.50 -13.16 0.90
C ASP A 65 -2.61 -12.17 1.69
N PHE A 66 -3.04 -10.91 1.84
CA PHE A 66 -2.28 -9.92 2.61
C PHE A 66 -2.17 -10.36 4.08
N GLU A 67 -0.96 -10.44 4.64
CA GLU A 67 -0.79 -10.97 6.02
C GLU A 67 -0.67 -9.87 7.09
N ASN A 68 0.13 -8.82 6.85
CA ASN A 68 0.57 -7.91 7.91
C ASN A 68 0.48 -6.42 7.55
N LEU A 69 -0.37 -5.69 8.30
CA LEU A 69 -0.62 -4.27 8.11
C LEU A 69 -0.36 -3.50 9.42
N SER A 70 0.70 -2.70 9.45
CA SER A 70 1.01 -1.87 10.61
C SER A 70 1.38 -0.43 10.22
N PRO A 71 0.36 0.39 9.88
CA PRO A 71 0.56 1.80 9.60
C PRO A 71 0.86 2.56 10.89
N ARG A 72 1.80 3.51 10.78
CA ARG A 72 2.17 4.41 11.88
C ARG A 72 1.52 5.79 11.78
N MET A 73 0.77 6.04 10.71
CA MET A 73 -0.01 7.24 10.41
C MET A 73 -1.31 6.82 9.72
N ASP A 74 -2.06 7.80 9.21
CA ASP A 74 -3.39 7.59 8.65
C ASP A 74 -3.29 6.75 7.37
N LEU A 75 -4.21 5.80 7.22
CA LEU A 75 -4.24 4.87 6.10
C LEU A 75 -5.67 4.76 5.57
N GLU A 76 -5.85 5.00 4.28
CA GLU A 76 -7.12 4.79 3.58
C GLU A 76 -6.99 3.60 2.64
N ILE A 77 -7.98 2.69 2.67
CA ILE A 77 -7.99 1.47 1.84
C ILE A 77 -9.34 1.31 1.14
N PHE A 78 -9.34 1.18 -0.19
CA PHE A 78 -10.54 1.02 -1.02
C PHE A 78 -10.70 -0.38 -1.60
N GLY A 79 -10.54 -1.42 -0.77
CA GLY A 79 -10.58 -2.81 -1.23
C GLY A 79 -9.76 -3.66 -0.27
N PHE A 80 -10.43 -4.21 0.73
CA PHE A 80 -9.83 -4.96 1.83
C PHE A 80 -10.22 -6.43 1.70
N PRO A 81 -9.27 -7.39 1.76
CA PRO A 81 -9.57 -8.81 1.66
C PRO A 81 -10.47 -9.26 2.82
N GLU A 82 -11.30 -10.28 2.59
CA GLU A 82 -12.20 -10.81 3.63
C GLU A 82 -11.42 -11.38 4.83
N ASP A 83 -10.27 -11.99 4.56
CA ASP A 83 -9.43 -12.63 5.55
C ASP A 83 -8.13 -11.83 5.73
N PHE A 84 -7.86 -11.42 6.97
CA PHE A 84 -6.63 -10.71 7.32
C PHE A 84 -6.08 -11.18 8.65
N GLU A 85 -4.81 -11.60 8.68
CA GLU A 85 -4.24 -12.20 9.88
C GLU A 85 -3.88 -11.17 10.95
N ASN A 86 -3.20 -10.07 10.59
CA ASN A 86 -2.61 -9.15 11.57
C ASN A 86 -2.80 -7.67 11.23
N LEU A 87 -3.92 -7.09 11.65
CA LEU A 87 -4.19 -5.65 11.57
C LEU A 87 -3.78 -4.92 12.86
N SER A 88 -2.85 -3.97 12.77
CA SER A 88 -2.38 -3.20 13.93
C SER A 88 -2.05 -1.75 13.59
N PRO A 89 -3.07 -0.90 13.29
CA PRO A 89 -2.87 0.52 13.08
C PRO A 89 -2.55 1.23 14.40
N ARG A 90 -1.65 2.22 14.32
CA ARG A 90 -1.33 3.11 15.46
C ARG A 90 -2.06 4.45 15.42
N MET A 91 -2.69 4.77 14.30
CA MET A 91 -3.48 5.97 14.05
C MET A 91 -4.78 5.60 13.31
N ASP A 92 -5.41 6.54 12.63
CA ASP A 92 -6.71 6.33 11.99
C ASP A 92 -6.56 5.41 10.77
N LEU A 93 -7.54 4.52 10.61
CA LEU A 93 -7.61 3.57 9.51
C LEU A 93 -9.02 3.63 8.95
N GLU A 94 -9.15 4.06 7.70
CA GLU A 94 -10.43 4.08 6.99
C GLU A 94 -10.43 2.97 5.94
N ILE A 95 -11.44 2.10 6.01
CA ILE A 95 -11.62 1.01 5.06
C ILE A 95 -12.96 1.21 4.35
N PHE A 96 -12.88 1.33 3.03
CA PHE A 96 -14.02 1.38 2.13
C PHE A 96 -14.12 0.04 1.41
N ALA A 97 -15.16 -0.73 1.72
CA ALA A 97 -15.49 -1.92 0.93
C ALA A 97 -15.99 -1.48 -0.45
N LEU A 98 -15.37 -2.01 -1.51
CA LEU A 98 -15.93 -1.91 -2.85
C LEU A 98 -17.21 -2.75 -2.90
N PRO A 99 -18.27 -2.30 -3.60
CA PRO A 99 -19.45 -3.11 -3.79
C PRO A 99 -19.08 -4.41 -4.50
N GLU A 100 -19.41 -5.55 -3.91
CA GLU A 100 -19.39 -6.83 -4.61
C GLU A 100 -20.34 -6.73 -5.82
N ASP A 101 -19.85 -7.00 -7.02
CA ASP A 101 -20.67 -7.10 -8.25
C ASP A 101 -21.61 -8.31 -8.20
#